data_AF-A0A1F8XX21-F1
#
_entry.id   AF-A0A1F8XX21-F1
#
_cell.length_a   1.000
_cell.length_b   1.000
_cell.length_c   1.000
_cell.angle_alpha   90.00
_cell.angle_beta   90.00
_cell.angle_gamma   90.00
#
_symmetry.space_group_name_H-M   'P 1'
#
loop_
_entity.id
_entity.type
_entity.pdbx_description
1 polymer ?
#
loop_
_entity_poly.entity_id
_entity_poly.type
_entity_poly.pdbx_seq_one_letter_code
_entity_poly.pdbx_strand_id
1 'polypeptide(L)' 'MPYMYGYHWIIWLGFWVLIILGIFLIVRALAGRKAGGEGVEKSALDLLNERYARGEITREEYNEKKKDILGK' A
#
# COMPACT_ATOMS: atom_id res chain seq x y z
N MET A 1 -49.44 3.69 -12.34
CA MET A 1 -48.45 2.60 -12.46
C MET A 1 -47.02 3.17 -12.26
N PRO A 2 -46.49 3.31 -11.03
CA PRO A 2 -45.21 3.99 -10.78
C PRO A 2 -44.05 3.09 -10.26
N TYR A 3 -43.97 1.81 -10.66
CA TYR A 3 -43.00 0.87 -10.04
C TYR A 3 -41.89 0.34 -10.97
N MET A 4 -41.74 0.86 -12.20
CA MET A 4 -40.81 0.30 -13.19
C MET A 4 -39.42 0.98 -13.24
N TYR A 5 -39.08 1.85 -12.27
CA TYR A 5 -37.73 2.47 -12.19
C TYR A 5 -36.83 1.86 -11.11
N GLY A 6 -37.33 0.88 -10.36
CA GLY A 6 -36.64 0.27 -9.22
C GLY A 6 -35.50 -0.71 -9.56
N TYR A 7 -35.16 -0.91 -10.83
CA TYR A 7 -34.07 -1.84 -11.21
C TYR A 7 -32.78 -1.14 -11.63
N HIS A 8 -32.86 0.13 -12.05
CA HIS A 8 -31.68 0.88 -12.49
C HIS A 8 -30.70 1.16 -11.34
N TRP A 9 -31.20 1.43 -10.13
CA TRP A 9 -30.35 1.72 -8.98
C TRP A 9 -29.57 0.48 -8.49
N ILE A 10 -30.13 -0.71 -8.68
CA ILE A 10 -29.47 -1.98 -8.31
C ILE A 10 -28.32 -2.27 -9.26
N ILE A 11 -28.52 -2.07 -10.57
CA ILE A 11 -27.46 -2.24 -11.58
C ILE A 11 -26.34 -1.23 -11.33
N TRP A 12 -26.68 0.02 -11.00
CA TRP A 12 -25.69 1.05 -10.64
C TRP A 12 -24.91 0.70 -9.38
N LEU A 13 -25.56 0.19 -8.32
CA LEU A 13 -24.86 -0.29 -7.13
C LEU A 13 -23.94 -1.48 -7.44
N GLY A 14 -24.41 -2.44 -8.24
CA GLY A 14 -23.60 -3.57 -8.70
C GLY A 14 -22.35 -3.12 -9.45
N PHE A 15 -22.48 -2.11 -10.32
CA PHE A 15 -21.36 -1.50 -11.04
C PHE A 15 -20.32 -0.89 -10.09
N TRP A 16 -20.75 -0.12 -9.08
CA TRP A 16 -19.86 0.42 -8.07
C TRP A 16 -19.14 -0.65 -7.25
N VAL A 17 -19.85 -1.73 -6.87
CA VAL A 17 -19.24 -2.88 -6.16
C VAL A 17 -18.18 -3.56 -7.02
N LEU A 18 -18.42 -3.71 -8.33
CA LEU A 18 -17.48 -4.30 -9.27
C LEU A 18 -16.21 -3.44 -9.41
N ILE A 19 -16.37 -2.11 -9.49
CA ILE A 19 -15.23 -1.17 -9.48
C ILE A 19 -14.40 -1.31 -8.20
N ILE A 20 -15.05 -1.32 -7.03
CA ILE A 20 -14.35 -1.43 -5.75
C ILE A 20 -13.60 -2.77 -5.67
N LEU A 21 -14.22 -3.87 -6.08
CA LEU A 21 -13.57 -5.18 -6.16
C LEU A 21 -12.36 -5.17 -7.11
N GLY A 22 -12.51 -4.56 -8.29
CA GLY A 22 -11.42 -4.41 -9.25
C GLY A 22 -10.22 -3.64 -8.67
N ILE A 23 -10.49 -2.47 -8.06
CA ILE A 23 -9.46 -1.67 -7.39
C ILE A 23 -8.83 -2.46 -6.24
N PHE A 24 -9.64 -3.12 -5.41
CA PHE A 24 -9.17 -3.91 -4.28
C PHE A 24 -8.23 -5.04 -4.73
N LEU A 25 -8.58 -5.77 -5.79
CA LEU A 25 -7.76 -6.83 -6.36
C LEU A 25 -6.45 -6.28 -6.94
N ILE A 26 -6.48 -5.14 -7.64
CA ILE A 26 -5.27 -4.50 -8.16
C ILE A 26 -4.37 -4.04 -7.02
N VAL A 27 -4.92 -3.34 -6.02
CA VAL A 27 -4.16 -2.90 -4.84
C VAL A 27 -3.59 -4.10 -4.09
N ARG A 28 -4.35 -5.18 -3.91
CA ARG A 28 -3.88 -6.39 -3.24
C ARG A 28 -2.84 -7.16 -4.06
N ALA A 29 -2.94 -7.17 -5.39
CA ALA A 29 -1.94 -7.77 -6.27
C ALA A 29 -0.64 -6.95 -6.28
N LEU A 30 -0.73 -5.62 -6.29
CA LEU A 30 0.43 -4.73 -6.19
C LEU A 30 1.07 -4.78 -4.79
N ALA A 31 0.26 -4.78 -3.73
CA ALA A 31 0.73 -4.96 -2.36
C ALA A 31 1.32 -6.37 -2.12
N GLY A 32 0.72 -7.40 -2.72
CA GLY A 32 1.23 -8.78 -2.70
C GLY A 32 2.53 -8.94 -3.48
N ARG A 33 2.73 -8.18 -4.58
CA ARG A 33 4.03 -8.10 -5.27
C ARG A 33 5.11 -7.41 -4.44
N LYS A 34 4.75 -6.41 -3.61
CA LYS A 34 5.68 -5.80 -2.64
C LYS A 34 6.08 -6.73 -1.49
N ALA A 35 5.27 -7.74 -1.17
CA ALA A 35 5.54 -8.67 -0.08
C ALA A 35 6.72 -9.63 -0.34
N GLY A 36 7.23 -9.69 -1.58
CA GLY A 36 8.42 -10.49 -1.93
C GLY A 36 9.77 -9.79 -1.68
N GLY A 37 9.81 -8.48 -1.40
CA GLY A 37 11.07 -7.73 -1.20
C GLY A 37 10.92 -6.37 -0.52
N GLU A 38 9.89 -5.59 -0.87
CA GLU A 38 9.65 -4.25 -0.30
C GLU A 38 9.02 -4.25 1.10
N GLY A 39 8.37 -5.34 1.53
CA GLY A 39 7.82 -5.45 2.88
C GLY A 39 8.91 -5.44 3.97
N VAL A 40 10.02 -6.14 3.70
CA VAL A 40 11.20 -6.15 4.58
C VAL A 40 11.95 -4.84 4.48
N GLU A 41 12.08 -4.27 3.28
CA GLU A 41 12.73 -2.98 3.05
C GLU A 41 12.02 -1.82 3.76
N LYS A 42 10.68 -1.76 3.65
CA LYS A 42 9.88 -0.77 4.38
C LYS A 42 10.02 -0.93 5.88
N SER A 43 10.01 -2.17 6.39
CA SER A 43 10.21 -2.43 7.82
C SER A 43 11.63 -2.05 8.28
N ALA A 44 12.65 -2.29 7.46
CA ALA A 44 14.03 -1.93 7.77
C ALA A 44 14.25 -0.40 7.73
N LEU A 45 13.67 0.29 6.74
CA LEU A 45 13.71 1.76 6.66
C LEU A 45 12.93 2.43 7.79
N ASP A 46 11.77 1.88 8.16
CA ASP A 46 10.95 2.40 9.27
C ASP A 46 11.69 2.25 10.61
N LEU A 47 12.30 1.09 10.85
CA LEU A 47 13.15 0.86 12.03
C LEU A 47 14.38 1.78 12.06
N LEU A 48 15.00 2.03 10.90
CA LEU A 48 16.16 2.93 10.78
C LEU A 48 15.76 4.39 11.06
N ASN A 49 14.62 4.84 10.53
CA ASN A 49 14.07 6.17 10.78
C ASN A 49 13.74 6.38 12.26
N GLU A 50 13.16 5.38 12.92
CA GLU A 50 12.82 5.46 14.34
C GLU A 50 14.08 5.68 15.20
N ARG A 51 15.17 4.95 14.93
CA ARG A 51 16.43 5.10 15.66
C ARG A 51 17.12 6.43 15.41
N TYR A 52 17.03 6.97 14.18
CA TYR A 52 17.51 8.30 13.87
C TYR A 52 16.73 9.38 14.62
N ALA A 53 15.41 9.25 14.69
CA ALA A 53 14.55 10.18 15.44
C ALA A 53 14.81 10.11 16.96
N ARG A 54 15.13 8.92 17.48
CA ARG A 54 15.60 8.73 18.86
C ARG A 54 17.00 9.29 19.11
N GLY A 55 17.75 9.67 18.06
CA GLY A 55 19.13 10.15 18.16
C GLY A 55 20.14 9.05 18.50
N GLU A 56 19.75 7.78 18.39
CA GLU A 56 20.62 6.62 18.68
C GLU A 56 21.64 6.35 17.58
N ILE A 57 21.39 6.86 16.37
CA ILE A 57 22.29 6.75 15.23
C ILE A 57 22.60 8.13 14.65
N THR A 58 23.82 8.27 14.14
CA THR A 58 24.26 9.49 13.48
C THR A 58 23.70 9.58 12.06
N ARG A 59 23.71 10.79 11.48
CA ARG A 59 23.23 11.04 10.12
C ARG A 59 24.06 10.29 9.08
N GLU A 60 25.34 10.11 9.37
CA GLU A 60 26.30 9.36 8.57
C GLU A 60 25.89 7.88 8.52
N GLU A 61 25.70 7.24 9.68
CA GLU A 61 25.26 5.84 9.77
C GLU A 61 23.87 5.60 9.16
N TYR A 62 22.96 6.56 9.31
CA TYR A 62 21.64 6.51 8.67
C TYR A 62 21.76 6.47 7.15
N ASN A 63 22.60 7.33 6.57
CA ASN A 63 22.78 7.42 5.12
C ASN A 63 23.47 6.18 4.53
N GLU A 64 24.44 5.60 5.23
CA GLU A 64 25.09 4.36 4.79
C GLU A 64 24.12 3.19 4.77
N LYS A 65 23.38 2.98 5.86
CA LYS A 65 22.39 1.89 5.96
C LYS A 65 21.24 2.07 4.97
N LYS A 66 20.78 3.29 4.75
CA LYS A 66 19.75 3.61 3.76
C LYS A 66 20.21 3.29 2.33
N LYS A 67 21.47 3.57 2.00
CA LYS A 67 22.06 3.26 0.68
C LYS A 67 22.22 1.76 0.46
N ASP A 68 22.63 1.02 1.49
CA ASP A 68 22.75 -0.44 1.44
C ASP A 68 21.39 -1.12 1.22
N ILE A 69 20.33 -0.57 1.83
CA ILE A 69 18.95 -1.07 1.69
C ILE A 69 18.35 -0.74 0.31
N LEU A 70 18.57 0.47 -0.21
CA LEU A 70 18.04 0.92 -1.51
C LEU A 70 18.87 0.47 -2.72
N GLY A 71 20.12 0.06 -2.50
CA GLY A 71 21.09 -0.27 -3.55
C GLY A 71 21.10 -1.73 -3.98
N LYS A 72 20.13 -2.52 -3.52
CA LYS A 72 19.91 -3.93 -3.89
C LYS A 72 18.73 -4.08 -4.83
#